data_AF-A0A3M2HC46-F1
#
_entry.id   AF-A0A3M2HC46-F1
#
_cell.length_a   1.000
_cell.length_b   1.000
_cell.length_c   1.000
_cell.angle_alpha   90.00
_cell.angle_beta   90.00
_cell.angle_gamma   90.00
#
_symmetry.space_group_name_H-M   'P 1'
#
loop_
_entity.id
_entity.type
_entity.pdbx_description
1 polymer ?
#
loop_
_entity_poly.entity_id
_entity_poly.type
_entity_poly.pdbx_seq_one_letter_code
_entity_poly.pdbx_strand_id
1 'polypeptide(L)'
;MDELPEEVRRLLRLEQREAAIELLRLRQRLSEEEATRRVDLYLEENPPIRPRGPAILLASRLNALIWLALIGLSALLALIFGG
;
A
#
# COMPACT_ATOMS: atom_id res chain seq x y z
N MET A 1 -10.72 24.01 10.04
CA MET A 1 -10.14 23.02 9.12
C MET A 1 -10.91 21.74 9.36
N ASP A 2 -11.77 21.33 8.42
CA ASP A 2 -12.47 20.06 8.53
C ASP A 2 -11.46 18.94 8.28
N GLU A 3 -10.91 18.41 9.37
CA GLU A 3 -10.00 17.28 9.35
C GLU A 3 -10.61 16.11 8.56
N LEU A 4 -9.82 15.52 7.65
CA LEU A 4 -10.22 14.28 6.99
C LEU A 4 -10.56 13.21 8.03
N PRO A 5 -11.61 12.40 7.82
CA PRO A 5 -11.95 11.31 8.72
C PRO A 5 -10.74 10.37 8.95
N GLU A 6 -10.59 9.86 10.18
CA GLU A 6 -9.44 9.00 10.55
C GLU A 6 -9.26 7.78 9.65
N GLU A 7 -10.36 7.22 9.13
CA GLU A 7 -10.33 6.11 8.17
C GLU A 7 -9.74 6.52 6.83
N VAL A 8 -10.08 7.72 6.33
CA VAL A 8 -9.53 8.28 5.10
C VAL A 8 -8.04 8.56 5.30
N ARG A 9 -7.66 9.13 6.46
CA ARG A 9 -6.23 9.33 6.82
C ARG A 9 -5.46 8.01 6.84
N ARG A 10 -6.05 6.93 7.38
CA ARG A 10 -5.43 5.59 7.38
C ARG A 10 -5.19 5.08 5.96
N LEU A 11 -6.18 5.20 5.07
CA LEU A 11 -6.04 4.77 3.67
C LEU A 11 -4.96 5.58 2.95
N LEU A 12 -4.87 6.89 3.20
CA LEU A 12 -3.81 7.74 2.64
C LEU A 12 -2.42 7.37 3.16
N ARG A 13 -2.28 6.98 4.44
CA ARG A 13 -1.02 6.45 4.99
C ARG A 13 -0.59 5.12 4.36
N LEU A 14 -1.54 4.35 3.82
CA LEU A 14 -1.28 3.09 3.12
C LEU A 14 -1.11 3.27 1.60
N GLU A 15 -0.98 4.51 1.11
CA GLU A 15 -0.92 4.87 -0.31
C GLU A 15 -2.18 4.46 -1.12
N GLN A 16 -3.30 4.14 -0.46
CA GLN A 16 -4.56 3.75 -1.09
C GLN A 16 -5.42 4.98 -1.41
N ARG A 17 -4.91 5.86 -2.28
CA ARG A 17 -5.54 7.15 -2.62
C ARG A 17 -6.96 6.99 -3.18
N GLU A 18 -7.18 6.05 -4.09
CA GLU A 18 -8.52 5.84 -4.69
C GLU A 18 -9.56 5.38 -3.66
N ALA A 19 -9.19 4.42 -2.81
CA ALA A 19 -10.07 3.96 -1.74
C ALA A 19 -10.39 5.08 -0.72
N ALA A 20 -9.41 5.95 -0.45
CA ALA A 20 -9.62 7.13 0.40
C ALA A 20 -10.62 8.12 -0.20
N ILE A 21 -10.53 8.38 -1.52
CA ILE A 21 -11.46 9.27 -2.25
C ILE A 21 -12.86 8.67 -2.28
N GLU A 22 -12.99 7.38 -2.58
CA GLU A 22 -14.28 6.68 -2.61
C GLU A 22 -14.96 6.69 -1.23
N LEU A 23 -14.21 6.40 -0.17
CA LEU A 23 -14.70 6.44 1.20
C LEU A 23 -15.15 7.85 1.59
N LEU A 24 -14.40 8.88 1.20
CA LEU A 24 -14.74 10.28 1.47
C LEU A 24 -16.02 10.70 0.71
N ARG A 25 -16.15 10.25 -0.55
CA ARG A 25 -17.34 10.44 -1.38
C ARG A 25 -18.59 9.85 -0.72
N LEU A 26 -18.48 8.61 -0.23
CA LEU A 26 -19.58 7.89 0.43
C LEU A 26 -19.96 8.52 1.78
N ARG A 27 -18.98 8.84 2.64
CA ARG A 27 -19.24 9.38 3.99
C ARG A 27 -19.81 10.80 3.96
N GLN A 28 -19.29 11.65 3.07
CA GLN A 28 -19.63 13.08 3.07
C GLN A 28 -20.54 13.48 1.91
N ARG A 29 -21.00 12.53 1.09
CA ARG A 29 -21.80 12.77 -0.14
C ARG A 29 -21.19 13.87 -1.01
N LEU A 30 -19.86 13.90 -1.09
CA LEU A 30 -19.13 14.88 -1.90
C LEU A 30 -19.18 14.49 -3.38
N SER A 31 -19.02 15.48 -4.25
CA SER A 31 -18.66 15.20 -5.64
C SER A 31 -17.27 14.54 -5.69
N GLU A 32 -17.02 13.73 -6.70
CA GLU A 32 -15.71 13.12 -6.94
C GLU A 32 -14.59 14.17 -7.05
N GLU A 33 -14.86 15.29 -7.70
CA GLU A 33 -13.93 16.41 -7.81
C GLU A 33 -13.62 17.05 -6.46
N GLU A 34 -14.64 17.21 -5.61
CA GLU A 34 -14.48 17.83 -4.29
C GLU A 34 -13.76 16.90 -3.32
N ALA A 35 -14.05 15.59 -3.39
CA ALA A 35 -13.35 14.59 -2.61
C ALA A 35 -11.87 14.50 -3.01
N THR A 36 -11.60 14.54 -4.31
CA THR A 36 -10.24 14.53 -4.86
C THR A 36 -9.46 15.78 -4.44
N ARG A 37 -10.04 16.98 -4.62
CA ARG A 37 -9.43 18.25 -4.21
C ARG A 37 -9.07 18.24 -2.72
N ARG A 38 -9.96 17.71 -1.88
CA ARG A 38 -9.76 17.69 -0.43
C ARG A 38 -8.69 16.67 0.00
N VAL A 39 -8.59 15.53 -0.69
CA VAL A 39 -7.50 14.57 -0.49
C VAL A 39 -6.16 15.15 -0.97
N ASP A 40 -6.13 15.84 -2.09
CA ASP A 40 -4.90 16.41 -2.65
C ASP A 40 -4.36 17.54 -1.76
N LEU A 41 -5.22 18.45 -1.29
CA LEU A 41 -4.85 19.47 -0.30
C LEU A 41 -4.25 18.85 0.96
N TYR A 42 -4.86 17.77 1.46
CA TYR A 42 -4.34 17.09 2.64
C TYR A 42 -2.97 16.44 2.39
N LEU A 43 -2.74 15.85 1.21
CA LEU A 43 -1.46 15.24 0.85
C LEU A 43 -0.37 16.28 0.58
N GLU A 44 -0.74 17.47 0.13
CA GLU A 44 0.18 18.60 -0.04
C GLU A 44 0.66 19.12 1.32
N GLU A 45 -0.23 19.22 2.30
CA GLU A 45 0.11 19.59 3.68
C GLU A 45 0.77 18.44 4.47
N ASN A 46 0.39 17.19 4.19
CA ASN A 46 0.84 15.98 4.88
C ASN A 46 1.38 14.96 3.88
N PRO A 47 2.58 15.18 3.32
CA PRO A 47 3.14 14.28 2.34
C PRO A 47 3.29 12.88 2.95
N PRO A 48 2.88 11.82 2.22
CA PRO A 48 3.07 10.46 2.69
C PRO A 48 4.56 10.25 2.91
N ILE A 49 4.89 9.76 4.11
CA ILE A 49 6.25 9.33 4.43
C ILE A 49 6.49 8.08 3.59
N ARG A 50 6.95 8.26 2.35
CA ARG A 50 7.48 7.14 1.57
C ARG A 50 8.55 6.49 2.45
N PRO A 51 8.53 5.16 2.65
CA PRO A 51 9.62 4.49 3.32
C PRO A 51 10.88 4.63 2.45
N ARG A 52 11.61 5.74 2.60
CA ARG A 52 12.92 5.92 1.99
C ARG A 52 13.93 5.26 2.91
N GLY A 53 14.54 4.19 2.40
CA GLY A 53 15.58 3.44 3.09
C GLY A 53 15.09 2.10 3.64
N PRO A 54 15.63 1.61 4.75
CA PRO A 54 15.85 0.18 5.08
C PRO A 54 14.62 -0.75 5.00
N ALA A 55 13.39 -0.24 5.08
CA ALA A 55 12.16 -1.03 4.97
C ALA A 55 11.97 -1.69 3.58
N ILE A 56 12.34 -1.00 2.49
CA ILE A 56 12.28 -1.58 1.13
C ILE A 56 13.32 -2.70 0.98
N LEU A 57 14.51 -2.50 1.57
CA LEU A 57 15.58 -3.50 1.55
C LEU A 57 15.19 -4.74 2.37
N LEU A 58 14.52 -4.56 3.51
CA LEU A 58 14.02 -5.68 4.32
C LEU A 58 12.96 -6.49 3.57
N ALA A 59 11.98 -5.82 2.95
CA ALA A 59 10.96 -6.47 2.14
C ALA A 59 11.56 -7.22 0.95
N SER A 60 12.57 -6.64 0.29
CA SER A 60 13.31 -7.28 -0.80
C SER A 60 14.06 -8.54 -0.34
N ARG A 61 14.73 -8.51 0.82
CA ARG A 61 15.43 -9.67 1.38
C ARG A 61 14.48 -10.80 1.77
N LEU A 62 13.34 -10.47 2.38
CA LEU A 62 12.34 -11.46 2.75
C LEU A 62 11.75 -12.13 1.50
N ASN A 63 11.44 -11.33 0.48
CA ASN A 63 10.96 -11.82 -0.81
C ASN A 63 11.99 -12.73 -1.48
N ALA A 64 13.28 -12.34 -1.48
CA ALA A 64 14.36 -13.17 -2.02
C ALA A 64 14.48 -14.51 -1.30
N LEU A 65 14.35 -14.55 0.03
CA LEU A 65 14.38 -15.79 0.81
C LEU A 65 13.20 -16.72 0.49
N ILE A 66 12.00 -16.17 0.34
CA ILE A 66 10.80 -16.94 -0.06
C ILE A 66 11.01 -17.58 -1.44
N TRP A 67 11.53 -16.80 -2.39
CA TRP A 67 11.87 -17.31 -3.72
C TRP A 67 12.92 -18.41 -3.67
N LEU A 68 13.97 -18.24 -2.88
CA LEU A 68 15.04 -19.22 -2.75
C LEU A 68 14.54 -20.54 -2.12
N ALA A 69 13.67 -20.44 -1.11
CA ALA A 69 13.00 -21.60 -0.51
C ALA A 69 12.11 -22.33 -1.50
N LEU A 70 11.31 -21.61 -2.30
CA LEU A 70 10.46 -22.18 -3.35
C LEU A 70 11.28 -22.93 -4.40
N ILE A 71 12.36 -22.31 -4.89
CA ILE A 71 13.25 -22.94 -5.89
C ILE A 71 13.90 -24.19 -5.31
N GLY A 72 14.41 -24.13 -4.07
CA GLY A 72 15.00 -25.28 -3.39
C GLY A 72 14.01 -26.43 -3.22
N LEU A 73 12.76 -26.12 -2.83
CA LEU A 73 11.69 -27.11 -2.69
C LEU A 73 11.32 -27.75 -4.04
N SER A 74 11.16 -26.94 -5.09
CA SER A 74 10.87 -27.45 -6.44
C SER A 74 11.99 -28.35 -6.97
N ALA A 75 13.26 -27.98 -6.75
CA ALA A 75 14.41 -28.80 -7.14
C ALA A 75 14.45 -30.13 -6.38
N LEU A 76 14.16 -30.11 -5.07
CA LEU A 76 14.09 -31.33 -4.27
C LEU A 76 12.95 -32.25 -4.73
N LEU A 77 11.78 -31.70 -5.01
CA LEU A 77 10.65 -32.46 -5.57
C LEU A 77 11.01 -33.07 -6.93
N ALA A 78 11.66 -32.30 -7.81
CA ALA A 78 12.09 -32.81 -9.11
C ALA A 78 13.07 -33.99 -8.98
N LEU A 79 13.97 -33.97 -7.98
CA LEU A 79 14.88 -35.09 -7.72
C LEU A 79 14.15 -36.33 -7.16
N ILE A 80 13.13 -36.13 -6.33
CA ILE A 80 12.36 -37.24 -5.72
C ILE A 80 11.39 -37.87 -6.72
N PHE A 81 10.74 -37.07 -7.57
CA PHE A 81 9.71 -37.54 -8.50
C PHE A 81 10.21 -37.77 -9.92
N GLY A 82 11.35 -37.19 -10.30
CA GLY A 82 11.98 -37.37 -11.61
C GLY A 82 13.20 -38.30 -11.61
N GLY A 83 13.62 -38.79 -10.43
CA GLY A 83 14.66 -39.80 -10.25
C GLY A 83 14.11 -41.22 -10.16
#